data_AF-A0A9E5FEF9-F1
#
_entry.id   AF-A0A9E5FEF9-F1
#
_cell.length_a   1.000
_cell.length_b   1.000
_cell.length_c   1.000
_cell.angle_alpha   90.00
_cell.angle_beta   90.00
_cell.angle_gamma   90.00
#
_symmetry.space_group_name_H-M   'P 1'
#
loop_
_entity.id
_entity.type
_entity.pdbx_description
1 polymer ?
#
loop_
_entity_poly.entity_id
_entity_poly.type
_entity_poly.pdbx_seq_one_letter_code
_entity_poly.pdbx_strand_id
1 'polypeptide(L)'
;KLRPVVAKPHSPDNRAYVDEIQGTPIDRAYIGSCTGGKMTDFRAAARILNGHSVKIDTFVVPATTEIARLLKTERIDGGQTLEEVFLNAGAKIGEASCAACLGGPSDTFGRLNSAIKCISTTNRNFPGRMGHKQAEVFLASPLTVAASALRGSITDPREYLS
;
A
#
# COMPACT_ATOMS: atom_id res chain seq x y z
N LYS A 1 22.74 3.31 -10.63
CA LYS A 1 21.97 2.63 -9.57
C LYS A 1 20.51 3.04 -9.69
N LEU A 2 19.56 2.10 -9.58
CA LEU A 2 18.12 2.42 -9.54
C LEU A 2 17.76 3.01 -8.17
N ARG A 3 16.88 4.01 -8.16
CA ARG A 3 16.37 4.67 -6.95
C ARG A 3 14.86 4.43 -6.85
N PRO A 4 14.28 4.28 -5.65
CA PRO A 4 12.83 4.22 -5.46
C PRO A 4 12.15 5.45 -6.05
N VAL A 5 10.98 5.25 -6.66
CA VAL A 5 10.21 6.29 -7.34
C VAL A 5 8.75 6.24 -6.90
N VAL A 6 8.10 7.38 -7.04
CA VAL A 6 6.66 7.55 -6.81
C VAL A 6 6.06 8.29 -8.01
N ALA A 7 4.91 7.85 -8.49
CA ALA A 7 4.11 8.66 -9.40
C ALA A 7 3.16 9.53 -8.57
N LYS A 8 3.35 10.85 -8.63
CA LYS A 8 2.53 11.85 -7.95
C LYS A 8 1.17 11.98 -8.64
N PRO A 9 0.13 12.46 -7.93
CA PRO A 9 -1.15 12.80 -8.56
C PRO A 9 -0.99 13.80 -9.71
N HIS A 10 -1.83 13.83 -10.74
CA HIS A 10 -2.90 12.86 -11.07
C HIS A 10 -2.58 12.07 -12.35
N SER A 11 -1.31 11.85 -12.63
CA SER A 11 -0.85 11.09 -13.79
C SER A 11 0.17 10.03 -13.38
N PRO A 12 0.07 8.79 -13.88
CA PRO A 12 1.10 7.77 -13.71
C PRO A 12 2.48 8.22 -14.21
N ASP A 13 2.53 9.15 -15.16
CA ASP A 13 3.77 9.69 -15.73
C ASP A 13 4.39 10.81 -14.89
N ASN A 14 3.68 11.34 -13.87
CA ASN A 14 4.17 12.41 -12.99
C ASN A 14 5.14 11.84 -11.94
N ARG A 15 6.28 11.33 -12.39
CA ARG A 15 7.30 10.65 -11.60
C ARG A 15 8.13 11.63 -10.76
N ALA A 16 8.46 11.22 -9.54
CA ALA A 16 9.49 11.81 -8.71
C ALA A 16 10.32 10.70 -8.03
N TYR A 17 11.55 11.00 -7.64
CA TYR A 17 12.30 10.12 -6.75
C TYR A 17 11.79 10.27 -5.31
N VAL A 18 11.83 9.19 -4.53
CA VAL A 18 11.29 9.21 -3.15
C VAL A 18 11.99 10.22 -2.25
N ASP A 19 13.31 10.31 -2.35
CA ASP A 19 14.16 11.25 -1.60
C ASP A 19 13.90 12.73 -1.95
N GLU A 20 13.37 13.04 -3.14
CA GLU A 20 12.99 14.41 -3.52
C GLU A 20 11.70 14.89 -2.87
N ILE A 21 10.82 13.96 -2.49
CA ILE A 21 9.48 14.25 -1.93
C ILE A 21 9.27 13.59 -0.57
N GLN A 22 10.35 13.17 0.07
CA GLN A 22 10.33 12.55 1.39
C GLN A 22 9.69 13.50 2.42
N GLY A 23 8.88 12.94 3.32
CA GLY A 23 8.15 13.72 4.30
C GLY A 23 6.83 14.32 3.80
N THR A 24 6.47 14.16 2.53
CA THR A 24 5.12 14.51 2.03
C THR A 24 4.07 13.76 2.86
N PRO A 25 3.14 14.44 3.57
CA PRO A 25 2.15 13.79 4.42
C PRO A 25 1.21 12.88 3.63
N ILE A 26 0.90 11.71 4.21
CA ILE A 26 -0.02 10.72 3.65
C ILE A 26 -1.01 10.31 4.74
N ASP A 27 -2.28 10.20 4.40
CA ASP A 27 -3.34 9.83 5.35
C ASP A 27 -3.69 8.33 5.29
N ARG A 28 -3.40 7.68 4.16
CA ARG A 28 -3.75 6.28 3.91
C ARG A 28 -2.70 5.53 3.08
N ALA A 29 -2.50 4.27 3.41
CA ALA A 29 -1.74 3.32 2.60
C ALA A 29 -2.64 2.20 2.05
N TYR A 30 -2.41 1.80 0.80
CA TYR A 30 -3.15 0.70 0.16
C TYR A 30 -2.20 -0.25 -0.56
N ILE A 31 -2.14 -1.49 -0.12
CA ILE A 31 -1.32 -2.58 -0.68
C ILE A 31 -2.25 -3.64 -1.25
N GLY A 32 -2.35 -3.71 -2.57
CA GLY A 32 -3.24 -4.62 -3.28
C GLY A 32 -3.34 -4.26 -4.76
N SER A 33 -4.42 -4.69 -5.41
CA SER A 33 -4.62 -4.66 -6.89
C SER A 33 -3.85 -5.75 -7.63
N CYS A 34 -4.18 -5.95 -8.91
CA CYS A 34 -3.44 -6.85 -9.81
C CYS A 34 -1.95 -6.51 -9.94
N THR A 35 -1.55 -5.28 -9.60
CA THR A 35 -0.16 -4.78 -9.64
C THR A 35 0.58 -4.82 -8.31
N GLY A 36 -0.11 -5.02 -7.19
CA GLY A 36 0.52 -4.99 -5.86
C GLY A 36 -0.08 -5.94 -4.83
N GLY A 37 -0.82 -6.95 -5.30
CA GLY A 37 -1.52 -7.94 -4.47
C GLY A 37 -1.06 -9.37 -4.70
N LYS A 38 0.18 -9.59 -5.16
CA LYS A 38 0.80 -10.91 -5.33
C LYS A 38 1.65 -11.29 -4.12
N MET A 39 2.03 -12.57 -3.98
CA MET A 39 2.84 -13.02 -2.84
C MET A 39 4.18 -12.27 -2.70
N THR A 40 4.83 -11.93 -3.81
CA THR A 40 6.07 -11.15 -3.79
C THR A 40 5.87 -9.76 -3.21
N ASP A 41 4.73 -9.14 -3.49
CA ASP A 41 4.38 -7.80 -3.01
C ASP A 41 4.10 -7.83 -1.49
N PHE A 42 3.33 -8.83 -1.05
CA PHE A 42 3.04 -9.00 0.37
C PHE A 42 4.26 -9.41 1.19
N ARG A 43 5.14 -10.29 0.67
CA ARG A 43 6.42 -10.58 1.33
C ARG A 43 7.28 -9.32 1.45
N ALA A 44 7.31 -8.48 0.42
CA ALA A 44 8.06 -7.22 0.46
C ALA A 44 7.49 -6.25 1.51
N ALA A 45 6.17 -6.07 1.54
CA ALA A 45 5.52 -5.23 2.54
C ALA A 45 5.71 -5.78 3.96
N ALA A 46 5.53 -7.09 4.17
CA ALA A 46 5.67 -7.74 5.46
C ALA A 46 7.08 -7.60 6.03
N ARG A 47 8.13 -7.65 5.20
CA ARG A 47 9.52 -7.40 5.65
C ARG A 47 9.70 -6.06 6.36
N ILE A 48 9.00 -5.03 5.89
CA ILE A 48 9.06 -3.71 6.51
C ILE A 48 8.12 -3.61 7.72
N LEU A 49 6.92 -4.20 7.63
CA LEU A 49 5.91 -4.08 8.69
C LEU A 49 6.15 -5.02 9.89
N ASN A 50 6.92 -6.09 9.74
CA ASN A 50 7.18 -7.05 10.81
C ASN A 50 7.80 -6.37 12.03
N GLY A 51 7.20 -6.55 13.21
CA GLY A 51 7.64 -5.94 14.46
C GLY A 51 7.34 -4.44 14.61
N HIS A 52 6.62 -3.82 13.67
CA HIS A 52 6.29 -2.40 13.68
C HIS A 52 4.78 -2.16 13.66
N SER A 53 4.34 -0.95 13.99
CA SER A 53 2.93 -0.54 13.89
C SER A 53 2.75 0.62 12.92
N VAL A 54 1.73 0.55 12.08
CA VAL A 54 1.40 1.63 11.13
C VAL A 54 0.84 2.85 11.86
N LYS A 55 1.15 4.05 11.36
CA LYS A 55 0.63 5.32 11.91
C LYS A 55 -0.61 5.81 11.19
N ILE A 56 -0.86 5.29 10.00
CA ILE A 56 -1.94 5.71 9.12
C ILE A 56 -2.79 4.52 8.71
N ASP A 57 -4.01 4.82 8.31
CA ASP A 57 -4.99 3.85 7.85
C ASP A 57 -4.39 3.00 6.73
N THR A 58 -4.14 1.71 6.97
CA THR A 58 -3.42 0.83 6.03
C THR A 58 -4.28 -0.35 5.64
N PHE A 59 -4.48 -0.54 4.34
CA PHE A 59 -5.35 -1.56 3.76
C PHE A 59 -4.54 -2.56 2.94
N VAL A 60 -4.78 -3.85 3.16
CA VAL A 60 -4.14 -4.97 2.47
C VAL A 60 -5.23 -5.76 1.74
N VAL A 61 -5.13 -5.88 0.42
CA VAL A 61 -6.16 -6.54 -0.41
C VAL A 61 -5.50 -7.53 -1.38
N PRO A 62 -5.65 -8.86 -1.18
CA PRO A 62 -5.06 -9.87 -2.05
C PRO A 62 -5.68 -9.85 -3.45
N ALA A 63 -4.87 -10.14 -4.47
CA ALA A 63 -5.35 -10.11 -5.85
C ALA A 63 -6.23 -11.31 -6.21
N THR A 64 -6.04 -12.46 -5.56
CA THR A 64 -6.80 -13.69 -5.78
C THR A 64 -7.10 -14.40 -4.45
N THR A 65 -8.09 -15.30 -4.46
CA THR A 65 -8.43 -16.14 -3.31
C THR A 65 -7.29 -17.08 -2.92
N GLU A 66 -6.49 -17.53 -3.89
CA GLU A 66 -5.27 -18.29 -3.64
C GLU A 66 -4.25 -17.48 -2.83
N ILE A 67 -3.98 -16.23 -3.24
CA ILE A 67 -3.08 -15.35 -2.48
C ILE A 67 -3.65 -15.10 -1.08
N ALA A 68 -4.96 -14.85 -0.95
CA ALA A 68 -5.60 -14.68 0.34
C ALA A 68 -5.41 -15.90 1.26
N ARG A 69 -5.50 -17.12 0.72
CA ARG A 69 -5.22 -18.36 1.46
C ARG A 69 -3.73 -18.44 1.84
N LEU A 70 -2.83 -18.08 0.93
CA LEU A 70 -1.39 -18.13 1.18
C LEU A 70 -0.96 -17.12 2.26
N LEU A 71 -1.60 -15.96 2.39
CA LEU A 71 -1.30 -15.01 3.49
C LEU A 71 -1.42 -15.66 4.87
N LYS A 72 -2.34 -16.62 5.03
CA LYS A 72 -2.61 -17.33 6.29
C LYS A 72 -1.59 -18.42 6.62
N THR A 73 -0.80 -18.86 5.65
CA THR A 73 0.09 -20.02 5.79
C THR A 73 1.56 -19.67 5.56
N GLU A 74 1.83 -18.70 4.70
CA GLU A 74 3.17 -18.23 4.37
C GLU A 74 3.75 -17.44 5.54
N ARG A 75 4.95 -17.83 5.98
CA ARG A 75 5.63 -17.25 7.13
C ARG A 75 6.78 -16.37 6.69
N ILE A 76 7.01 -15.27 7.40
CA ILE A 76 8.22 -14.47 7.27
C ILE A 76 9.29 -15.00 8.23
N ASP A 77 10.48 -15.29 7.70
CA ASP A 77 11.65 -15.76 8.47
C ASP A 77 11.37 -16.94 9.43
N GLY A 78 10.45 -17.83 9.04
CA GLY A 78 10.02 -18.97 9.88
C GLY A 78 9.14 -18.61 11.08
N GLY A 79 8.85 -17.32 11.30
CA GLY A 79 8.05 -16.79 12.40
C GLY A 79 6.58 -16.63 12.05
N GLN A 80 6.04 -15.43 12.20
CA GLN A 80 4.62 -15.12 11.99
C GLN A 80 4.17 -15.36 10.53
N THR A 81 2.90 -15.69 10.34
CA THR A 81 2.28 -15.68 9.00
C THR A 81 2.24 -14.26 8.46
N LEU A 82 2.15 -14.09 7.14
CA LEU A 82 2.04 -12.75 6.57
C LEU A 82 0.75 -12.04 7.03
N GLU A 83 -0.35 -12.79 7.19
CA GLU A 83 -1.59 -12.29 7.78
C GLU A 83 -1.36 -11.74 9.20
N GLU A 84 -0.70 -12.52 10.08
CA GLU A 84 -0.35 -12.10 11.43
C GLU A 84 0.50 -10.83 11.43
N VAL A 85 1.51 -10.74 10.56
CA VAL A 85 2.36 -9.53 10.45
C VAL A 85 1.51 -8.30 10.13
N PHE A 86 0.62 -8.39 9.15
CA PHE A 86 -0.22 -7.25 8.77
C PHE A 86 -1.21 -6.86 9.87
N LEU A 87 -1.86 -7.84 10.50
CA LEU A 87 -2.80 -7.59 11.59
C LEU A 87 -2.10 -7.00 12.83
N ASN A 88 -0.95 -7.56 13.22
CA ASN A 88 -0.15 -7.07 14.35
C ASN A 88 0.38 -5.66 14.10
N ALA A 89 0.70 -5.32 12.85
CA ALA A 89 1.06 -3.97 12.47
C ALA A 89 -0.11 -2.97 12.51
N GLY A 90 -1.35 -3.43 12.65
CA GLY A 90 -2.55 -2.61 12.65
C GLY A 90 -3.16 -2.37 11.27
N ALA A 91 -2.75 -3.13 10.25
CA ALA A 91 -3.35 -3.07 8.92
C ALA A 91 -4.69 -3.83 8.87
N LYS A 92 -5.57 -3.39 7.98
CA LYS A 92 -6.89 -4.00 7.73
C LYS A 92 -6.80 -4.86 6.48
N ILE A 93 -7.18 -6.13 6.58
CA ILE A 93 -7.14 -7.08 5.46
C ILE A 93 -8.54 -7.25 4.88
N GLY A 94 -8.67 -7.08 3.56
CA GLY A 94 -9.92 -7.26 2.82
C GLY A 94 -9.97 -8.60 2.10
N GLU A 95 -11.16 -8.94 1.59
CA GLU A 95 -11.32 -10.08 0.69
C GLU A 95 -10.63 -9.87 -0.65
N ALA A 96 -10.29 -10.98 -1.31
CA ALA A 96 -9.63 -10.94 -2.61
C ALA A 96 -10.51 -10.27 -3.67
N SER A 97 -10.07 -9.11 -4.17
CA SER A 97 -10.83 -8.32 -5.16
C SER A 97 -9.99 -7.17 -5.70
N CYS A 98 -10.56 -6.39 -6.62
CA CYS A 98 -9.96 -5.10 -7.01
C CYS A 98 -10.17 -4.00 -5.94
N ALA A 99 -11.19 -4.14 -5.08
CA ALA A 99 -11.64 -3.17 -4.07
C ALA A 99 -11.44 -1.69 -4.51
N ALA A 100 -10.74 -0.88 -3.71
CA ALA A 100 -10.58 0.55 -3.94
C ALA A 100 -9.87 0.92 -5.26
N CYS A 101 -9.22 -0.02 -5.98
CA CYS A 101 -8.50 0.27 -7.23
C CYS A 101 -9.37 0.91 -8.34
N LEU A 102 -10.69 0.69 -8.30
CA LEU A 102 -11.66 1.26 -9.24
C LEU A 102 -12.70 2.18 -8.59
N GLY A 103 -12.51 2.53 -7.33
CA GLY A 103 -13.37 3.46 -6.61
C GLY A 103 -14.70 2.88 -6.13
N GLY A 104 -15.38 2.03 -6.90
CA GLY A 104 -16.58 1.27 -6.49
C GLY A 104 -17.69 2.07 -5.76
N PRO A 105 -18.71 1.38 -5.23
CA PRO A 105 -19.70 1.98 -4.33
C PRO A 105 -19.07 2.45 -3.00
N SER A 106 -19.76 3.30 -2.24
CA SER A 106 -19.20 4.01 -1.06
C SER A 106 -18.72 3.09 0.08
N ASP A 107 -19.23 1.86 0.14
CA ASP A 107 -18.89 0.81 1.09
C ASP A 107 -17.72 -0.08 0.64
N THR A 108 -17.15 0.18 -0.54
CA THR A 108 -15.99 -0.58 -1.05
C THR A 108 -14.82 -0.51 -0.06
N PHE A 109 -14.29 -1.67 0.31
CA PHE A 109 -13.17 -1.78 1.25
C PHE A 109 -11.96 -0.94 0.81
N GLY A 110 -11.46 -0.08 1.71
CA GLY A 110 -10.32 0.80 1.44
C GLY A 110 -10.60 2.00 0.52
N ARG A 111 -11.84 2.20 0.06
CA ARG A 111 -12.22 3.33 -0.80
C ARG A 111 -11.86 4.67 -0.16
N LEU A 112 -11.40 5.61 -0.99
CA LEU A 112 -11.16 6.98 -0.56
C LEU A 112 -12.51 7.70 -0.55
N ASN A 113 -13.10 7.88 0.63
CA ASN A 113 -14.41 8.52 0.79
C ASN A 113 -14.33 10.04 0.98
N SER A 114 -13.15 10.57 1.25
CA SER A 114 -12.85 11.98 1.49
C SER A 114 -11.66 12.46 0.66
N ALA A 115 -11.41 13.78 0.66
CA ALA A 115 -10.27 14.40 -0.01
C ALA A 115 -8.96 14.19 0.77
N ILE A 116 -8.49 12.95 0.81
CA ILE A 116 -7.27 12.53 1.51
C ILE A 116 -6.15 12.12 0.53
N LYS A 117 -4.91 12.10 1.04
CA LYS A 117 -3.73 11.61 0.33
C LYS A 117 -3.51 10.14 0.62
N CYS A 118 -3.49 9.32 -0.44
CA CYS A 118 -3.28 7.88 -0.37
C CYS A 118 -2.02 7.49 -1.12
N ILE A 119 -1.14 6.70 -0.50
CA ILE A 119 -0.05 6.02 -1.20
C ILE A 119 -0.45 4.58 -1.49
N SER A 120 -0.30 4.14 -2.74
CA SER A 120 -0.94 2.92 -3.24
C SER A 120 -0.05 2.11 -4.18
N THR A 121 -0.18 0.79 -4.13
CA THR A 121 0.44 -0.14 -5.09
C THR A 121 -0.42 -0.40 -6.34
N THR A 122 -1.49 0.39 -6.53
CA THR A 122 -2.29 0.37 -7.76
C THR A 122 -1.49 0.96 -8.93
N ASN A 123 -2.09 0.99 -10.13
CA ASN A 123 -1.41 1.45 -11.34
C ASN A 123 -1.98 2.75 -11.94
N ARG A 124 -3.00 3.34 -11.33
CA ARG A 124 -3.70 4.52 -11.85
C ARG A 124 -4.06 5.47 -10.73
N ASN A 125 -3.79 6.76 -10.92
CA ASN A 125 -4.01 7.81 -9.93
C ASN A 125 -4.78 9.03 -10.49
N PHE A 126 -5.58 8.83 -11.53
CA PHE A 126 -6.47 9.87 -12.05
C PHE A 126 -7.47 10.35 -10.98
N PRO A 127 -8.00 11.59 -11.09
CA PRO A 127 -8.97 12.10 -10.12
C PRO A 127 -10.19 11.17 -9.99
N GLY A 128 -10.58 10.84 -8.76
CA GLY A 128 -11.70 9.94 -8.47
C GLY A 128 -11.43 8.45 -8.74
N ARG A 129 -10.22 8.06 -9.16
CA ARG A 129 -9.92 6.68 -9.52
C ARG A 129 -10.15 5.68 -8.38
N MET A 130 -9.87 6.10 -7.15
CA MET A 130 -10.07 5.29 -5.94
C MET A 130 -11.26 5.75 -5.08
N GLY A 131 -12.17 6.57 -5.64
CA GLY A 131 -13.38 7.04 -4.97
C GLY A 131 -13.57 8.55 -5.11
N HIS A 132 -13.24 9.30 -4.06
CA HIS A 132 -13.46 10.74 -3.98
C HIS A 132 -12.66 11.50 -5.05
N LYS A 133 -13.30 12.43 -5.76
CA LYS A 133 -12.69 13.15 -6.91
C LYS A 133 -11.48 14.00 -6.52
N GLN A 134 -11.48 14.55 -5.31
CA GLN A 134 -10.39 15.37 -4.77
C GLN A 134 -9.35 14.56 -3.98
N ALA A 135 -9.49 13.22 -3.91
CA ALA A 135 -8.45 12.42 -3.29
C ALA A 135 -7.19 12.38 -4.17
N GLU A 136 -6.04 12.43 -3.54
CA GLU A 136 -4.73 12.44 -4.18
C GLU A 136 -4.09 11.05 -4.03
N VAL A 137 -3.78 10.39 -5.14
CA VAL A 137 -3.19 9.03 -5.13
C VAL A 137 -1.74 9.08 -5.61
N PHE A 138 -0.83 8.61 -4.76
CA PHE A 138 0.58 8.42 -5.07
C PHE A 138 0.81 6.94 -5.39
N LEU A 139 1.39 6.62 -6.54
CA LEU A 139 1.67 5.23 -6.92
C LEU A 139 3.10 4.88 -6.53
N ALA A 140 3.28 3.78 -5.80
CA ALA A 140 4.59 3.38 -5.31
C ALA A 140 4.72 1.85 -5.18
N SER A 141 5.95 1.39 -4.99
CA SER A 141 6.22 -0.03 -4.72
C SER A 141 5.64 -0.48 -3.37
N PRO A 142 5.39 -1.79 -3.14
CA PRO A 142 4.96 -2.31 -1.85
C PRO A 142 5.90 -1.93 -0.70
N LEU A 143 7.21 -1.88 -0.97
CA LEU A 143 8.22 -1.45 0.00
C LEU A 143 8.01 0.01 0.40
N THR A 144 7.88 0.91 -0.57
CA THR A 144 7.68 2.34 -0.33
C THR A 144 6.34 2.62 0.36
N VAL A 145 5.28 1.90 -0.01
CA VAL A 145 3.96 2.01 0.64
C VAL A 145 4.05 1.57 2.11
N ALA A 146 4.68 0.43 2.39
CA ALA A 146 4.83 -0.07 3.75
C ALA A 146 5.67 0.88 4.63
N ALA A 147 6.81 1.37 4.13
CA ALA A 147 7.63 2.35 4.86
C ALA A 147 6.85 3.64 5.15
N SER A 148 6.07 4.11 4.16
CA SER A 148 5.25 5.30 4.31
C SER A 148 4.09 5.09 5.31
N ALA A 149 3.55 3.88 5.40
CA ALA A 149 2.53 3.50 6.38
C ALA A 149 3.05 3.58 7.83
N LEU A 150 4.31 3.18 8.06
CA LEU A 150 4.96 3.30 9.36
C LEU A 150 5.26 4.76 9.74
N ARG A 151 5.53 5.62 8.75
CA ARG A 151 5.93 7.01 9.01
C ARG A 151 4.76 8.01 9.03
N GLY A 152 3.71 7.76 8.25
CA GLY A 152 2.63 8.72 7.97
C GLY A 152 2.98 9.75 6.89
N SER A 153 4.04 9.49 6.13
CA SER A 153 4.51 10.35 5.05
C SER A 153 5.31 9.53 4.03
N ILE A 154 5.47 10.04 2.81
CA ILE A 154 6.33 9.38 1.80
C ILE A 154 7.73 9.17 2.39
N THR A 155 8.18 7.92 2.39
CA THR A 155 9.41 7.48 3.08
C THR A 155 10.21 6.53 2.22
N ASP A 156 11.54 6.65 2.27
CA ASP A 156 12.43 5.74 1.57
C ASP A 156 12.41 4.35 2.23
N PRO A 157 12.10 3.28 1.48
CA PRO A 157 12.05 1.94 2.07
C PRO A 157 13.40 1.45 2.58
N ARG A 158 14.53 2.02 2.11
CA ARG A 158 15.87 1.62 2.55
C ARG A 158 16.13 1.92 4.02
N GLU A 159 15.37 2.82 4.63
CA GLU A 159 15.43 3.07 6.08
C GLU A 159 15.01 1.85 6.92
N TYR A 160 14.31 0.88 6.32
CA TYR A 160 13.80 -0.33 6.98
C TYR A 160 14.39 -1.63 6.40
N LEU A 161 15.32 -1.53 5.45
CA LEU A 161 15.96 -2.67 4.79
C LEU A 161 17.45 -2.67 5.14
N SER A 162 17.76 -3.09 6.37
CA SER A 162 19.12 -3.29 6.88
C SER A 162 19.41 -4.78 7.06
#